data_AF-A0A328YQN7-F1
#
_entry.id   AF-A0A328YQN7-F1
#
_cell.length_a   1.000
_cell.length_b   1.000
_cell.length_c   1.000
_cell.angle_alpha   90.00
_cell.angle_beta   90.00
_cell.angle_gamma   90.00
#
_symmetry.space_group_name_H-M   'P 1'
#
loop_
_entity.id
_entity.type
_entity.pdbx_description
1 polymer ?
#
loop_
_entity_poly.entity_id
_entity_poly.type
_entity_poly.pdbx_seq_one_letter_code
_entity_poly.pdbx_strand_id
1 'polypeptide(L)'
;MADRSSSQKTGSQGQKWLLAHVEDHPHWLSRELIEDFGIDAEFEITDPSVSGDILKVQVKSSEQVERRDGAIKFTIERKYLEYADACRYPLILVRVDTTSKEAWYLWLQDWLLAQRVTGSPLLTEQVSWTAWVPESHTVAAGLDGELKKIARWEGSSQLALSLRDALHAAAAIGDRHMVLVLADALASCADGLGRAGLNAVIDEAIKLGDRMRGTYEGNAVADQLFAMVRRRGAVVDAETIDRLVLRGDSYSRAGLTSLAIMYDDHFQHLRSLGLPHRYAGMEPRVAYYCAFREAHPEHNSGDITVDPSAFTFAGLRYRQPDMFWDKYANRGPSALLDYLELIETDGGPPDVA
;
A
#
# COMPACT_ATOMS: atom_id res chain seq x y z
N MET A 1 3.56 -41.58 -22.22
CA MET A 1 3.90 -40.95 -20.92
C MET A 1 4.29 -39.52 -21.21
N ALA A 2 3.67 -38.53 -20.57
CA ALA A 2 4.03 -37.13 -20.77
C ALA A 2 5.43 -36.88 -20.19
N ASP A 3 6.39 -36.45 -21.02
CA ASP A 3 7.75 -36.15 -20.58
C ASP A 3 7.74 -34.87 -19.73
N ARG A 4 7.89 -35.04 -18.41
CA ARG A 4 8.06 -33.90 -17.49
C ARG A 4 9.46 -33.32 -17.66
N SER A 5 9.56 -31.99 -17.74
CA SER A 5 10.86 -31.30 -17.82
C SER A 5 11.69 -31.52 -16.55
N SER A 6 13.01 -31.32 -16.63
CA SER A 6 13.91 -31.40 -15.45
C SER A 6 13.46 -30.48 -14.33
N SER A 7 13.11 -29.23 -14.67
CA SER A 7 12.57 -28.24 -13.72
C SER A 7 11.28 -28.72 -13.02
N GLN A 8 10.36 -29.34 -13.76
CA GLN A 8 9.14 -29.91 -13.16
C GLN A 8 9.44 -31.08 -12.22
N LYS A 9 10.45 -31.90 -12.52
CA LYS A 9 10.89 -33.00 -11.65
C LYS A 9 11.52 -32.44 -10.36
N THR A 10 12.43 -31.49 -10.46
CA THR A 10 13.05 -30.82 -9.30
C THR A 10 12.02 -30.11 -8.43
N GLY A 11 11.06 -29.40 -9.04
CA GLY A 11 9.93 -28.78 -8.36
C GLY A 11 9.14 -29.78 -7.52
N SER A 12 8.63 -30.84 -8.17
CA SER A 12 7.83 -31.89 -7.51
C SER A 12 8.61 -32.65 -6.43
N GLN A 13 9.91 -32.90 -6.64
CA GLN A 13 10.76 -33.57 -5.65
C GLN A 13 10.96 -32.71 -4.41
N GLY A 14 11.24 -31.41 -4.58
CA GLY A 14 11.43 -30.50 -3.45
C GLY A 14 10.15 -30.29 -2.65
N GLN A 15 8.99 -30.15 -3.31
CA GLN A 15 7.69 -30.05 -2.65
C GLN A 15 7.38 -31.30 -1.82
N LYS A 16 7.52 -32.50 -2.40
CA LYS A 16 7.28 -33.76 -1.68
C LYS A 16 8.20 -33.93 -0.46
N TRP A 17 9.47 -33.57 -0.61
CA TRP A 17 10.42 -33.62 0.49
C TRP A 17 10.04 -32.63 1.60
N LEU A 18 9.68 -31.39 1.25
CA LEU A 18 9.27 -30.39 2.23
C LEU A 18 8.02 -30.83 3.01
N LEU A 19 7.02 -31.35 2.30
CA LEU A 19 5.79 -31.86 2.94
C LEU A 19 6.12 -32.96 3.95
N ALA A 20 6.88 -33.97 3.54
CA ALA A 20 7.31 -35.04 4.44
C ALA A 20 8.12 -34.49 5.65
N HIS A 21 9.02 -33.53 5.41
CA HIS A 21 9.82 -32.92 6.47
C HIS A 21 8.97 -32.18 7.51
N VAL A 22 7.90 -31.50 7.09
CA VAL A 22 6.96 -30.83 8.00
C VAL A 22 6.07 -31.85 8.72
N GLU A 23 5.61 -32.88 8.02
CA GLU A 23 4.78 -33.96 8.58
C GLU A 23 5.50 -34.76 9.68
N ASP A 24 6.82 -34.91 9.57
CA ASP A 24 7.66 -35.56 10.58
C ASP A 24 7.72 -34.75 11.90
N HIS A 25 7.32 -33.48 11.89
CA HIS A 25 7.32 -32.64 13.09
C HIS A 25 6.10 -32.94 13.98
N PRO A 26 6.25 -33.16 15.29
CA PRO A 26 5.17 -33.61 16.18
C PRO A 26 3.97 -32.65 16.37
N HIS A 27 4.04 -31.45 15.81
CA HIS A 27 3.12 -30.33 16.10
C HIS A 27 2.60 -29.65 14.83
N TRP A 28 2.83 -30.26 13.67
CA TRP A 28 2.42 -29.72 12.39
C TRP A 28 1.76 -30.80 11.54
N LEU A 29 0.81 -30.38 10.72
CA LEU A 29 0.28 -31.15 9.61
C LEU A 29 0.63 -30.43 8.31
N SER A 30 0.88 -31.21 7.27
CA SER A 30 1.11 -30.71 5.93
C SER A 30 0.07 -31.27 4.96
N ARG A 31 -0.51 -30.40 4.12
CA ARG A 31 -1.51 -30.79 3.11
C ARG A 31 -1.11 -30.25 1.75
N GLU A 32 -1.06 -31.13 0.76
CA GLU A 32 -0.86 -30.74 -0.64
C GLU A 32 -2.14 -30.11 -1.22
N LEU A 33 -1.99 -29.02 -1.97
CA LEU A 33 -3.08 -28.36 -2.68
C LEU A 33 -2.90 -28.58 -4.18
N ILE A 34 -3.90 -29.19 -4.82
CA ILE A 34 -3.77 -29.69 -6.20
C ILE A 34 -4.12 -28.62 -7.25
N GLU A 35 -4.93 -27.61 -6.90
CA GLU A 35 -5.38 -26.55 -7.83
C GLU A 35 -5.65 -25.22 -7.08
N ASP A 36 -4.62 -24.52 -6.59
CA ASP A 36 -4.81 -23.27 -5.86
C ASP A 36 -3.88 -22.15 -6.33
N PHE A 37 -4.16 -21.52 -7.49
CA PHE A 37 -3.53 -20.26 -7.97
C PHE A 37 -2.00 -20.08 -7.77
N GLY A 38 -1.24 -21.18 -7.74
CA GLY A 38 0.19 -21.14 -7.38
C GLY A 38 0.44 -20.99 -5.87
N ILE A 39 -0.31 -21.74 -5.06
CA ILE A 39 -0.07 -22.17 -3.69
C ILE A 39 0.01 -23.70 -3.74
N ASP A 40 1.07 -24.26 -3.20
CA ASP A 40 1.37 -25.68 -3.33
C ASP A 40 0.92 -26.49 -2.10
N ALA A 41 0.83 -25.85 -0.93
CA ALA A 41 0.54 -26.52 0.32
C ALA A 41 -0.09 -25.62 1.40
N GLU A 42 -0.62 -26.29 2.42
CA GLU A 42 -1.05 -25.70 3.68
C GLU A 42 -0.36 -26.41 4.84
N PHE A 43 0.19 -25.64 5.78
CA PHE A 43 0.72 -26.15 7.04
C PHE A 43 -0.21 -25.70 8.17
N GLU A 44 -0.56 -26.62 9.08
CA GLU A 44 -1.42 -26.32 10.22
C GLU A 44 -0.78 -26.79 11.53
N ILE A 45 -0.86 -25.96 12.56
CA ILE A 45 -0.42 -26.34 13.91
C ILE A 45 -1.41 -27.33 14.52
N THR A 46 -0.87 -28.36 15.18
CA THR A 46 -1.69 -29.37 15.90
C THR A 46 -1.56 -29.33 17.41
N ASP A 47 -0.82 -28.37 17.96
CA ASP A 47 -0.58 -28.20 19.39
C ASP A 47 -1.36 -27.01 19.99
N PRO A 48 -2.25 -27.23 20.99
CA PRO A 48 -2.58 -28.50 21.65
C PRO A 48 -3.60 -29.37 20.89
N SER A 49 -4.27 -28.76 19.91
CA SER A 49 -5.18 -29.43 18.97
C SER A 49 -5.27 -28.60 17.70
N VAL A 50 -5.75 -29.21 16.62
CA VAL A 50 -6.12 -28.51 15.38
C VAL A 50 -7.08 -27.35 15.69
N SER A 51 -6.68 -26.12 15.35
CA SER A 51 -7.34 -24.86 15.73
C SER A 51 -7.60 -23.92 14.55
N GLY A 52 -7.16 -24.25 13.33
CA GLY A 52 -7.19 -23.34 12.19
C GLY A 52 -6.00 -22.36 12.12
N ASP A 53 -4.97 -22.56 12.95
CA ASP A 53 -3.70 -21.83 12.87
C ASP A 53 -2.88 -22.32 11.67
N ILE A 54 -3.15 -21.72 10.50
CA ILE A 54 -2.63 -22.19 9.21
C ILE A 54 -1.65 -21.21 8.54
N LEU A 55 -0.76 -21.79 7.73
CA LEU A 55 0.08 -21.10 6.76
C LEU A 55 -0.28 -21.61 5.36
N LYS A 56 -0.51 -20.69 4.44
CA LYS A 56 -0.48 -21.00 3.00
C LYS A 56 0.96 -20.98 2.53
N VAL A 57 1.33 -21.92 1.67
CA VAL A 57 2.73 -22.16 1.31
C VAL A 57 2.87 -22.28 -0.19
N GLN A 58 3.71 -21.42 -0.76
CA GLN A 58 4.22 -21.61 -2.12
C GLN A 58 5.64 -22.16 -2.05
N VAL A 59 5.94 -23.22 -2.80
CA VAL A 59 7.24 -23.87 -2.83
C VAL A 59 7.99 -23.53 -4.11
N LYS A 60 9.28 -23.23 -3.98
CA LYS A 60 10.20 -23.02 -5.10
C LYS A 60 11.46 -23.84 -4.87
N SER A 61 11.64 -24.88 -5.65
CA SER A 61 12.77 -25.81 -5.51
C SER A 61 13.88 -25.54 -6.53
N SER A 62 15.11 -25.88 -6.18
CA SER A 62 16.27 -25.96 -7.08
C SER A 62 17.28 -26.97 -6.56
N GLU A 63 18.16 -27.48 -7.42
CA GLU A 63 19.24 -28.37 -6.99
C GLU A 63 20.18 -27.68 -6.01
N GLN A 64 20.61 -26.46 -6.32
CA GLN A 64 21.38 -25.60 -5.43
C GLN A 64 20.75 -24.22 -5.36
N VAL A 65 20.64 -23.66 -4.17
CA VAL A 65 20.20 -22.28 -3.98
C VAL A 65 21.37 -21.30 -4.10
N GLU A 66 21.09 -20.12 -4.64
CA GLU A 66 22.06 -19.03 -4.71
C GLU A 66 22.24 -18.41 -3.32
N ARG A 67 23.50 -18.34 -2.87
CA ARG A 67 23.91 -17.84 -1.55
C ARG A 67 24.83 -16.63 -1.73
N ARG A 68 24.65 -15.60 -0.89
CA ARG A 68 25.51 -14.42 -0.85
C ARG A 68 25.49 -13.81 0.55
N ASP A 69 26.67 -13.51 1.08
CA ASP A 69 26.83 -12.75 2.33
C ASP A 69 26.01 -13.32 3.52
N GLY A 70 25.92 -14.66 3.64
CA GLY A 70 25.15 -15.35 4.69
C GLY A 70 23.63 -15.33 4.48
N ALA A 71 23.16 -15.07 3.26
CA ALA A 71 21.76 -15.02 2.90
C ALA A 71 21.43 -15.84 1.64
N ILE A 72 20.19 -16.32 1.59
CA ILE A 72 19.59 -17.10 0.50
C ILE A 72 18.75 -16.19 -0.37
N LYS A 73 18.89 -16.36 -1.69
CA LYS A 73 18.11 -15.62 -2.67
C LYS A 73 16.69 -16.16 -2.83
N PHE A 74 15.74 -15.26 -2.70
CA PHE A 74 14.34 -15.45 -3.08
C PHE A 74 14.00 -14.57 -4.27
N THR A 75 13.38 -15.17 -5.29
CA THR A 75 12.72 -14.43 -6.37
C THR A 75 11.23 -14.45 -6.13
N ILE A 76 10.65 -13.28 -5.90
CA ILE A 76 9.24 -13.10 -5.60
C ILE A 76 8.56 -12.61 -6.88
N GLU A 77 7.75 -13.46 -7.51
CA GLU A 77 6.94 -13.06 -8.66
C GLU A 77 5.76 -12.18 -8.20
N ARG A 78 5.39 -11.18 -9.01
CA ARG A 78 4.29 -10.26 -8.72
C ARG A 78 2.98 -10.93 -8.34
N LYS A 79 2.58 -11.97 -9.07
CA LYS A 79 1.34 -12.70 -8.81
C LYS A 79 1.26 -13.24 -7.37
N TYR A 80 2.39 -13.59 -6.76
CA TYR A 80 2.41 -14.09 -5.38
C TYR A 80 2.22 -12.96 -4.37
N LEU A 81 2.73 -11.75 -4.66
CA LEU A 81 2.49 -10.58 -3.83
C LEU A 81 1.06 -10.05 -3.98
N GLU A 82 0.50 -10.08 -5.19
CA GLU A 82 -0.90 -9.71 -5.43
C GLU A 82 -1.84 -10.64 -4.66
N TYR A 83 -1.57 -11.96 -4.70
CA TYR A 83 -2.32 -12.93 -3.92
C TYR A 83 -2.11 -12.73 -2.41
N ALA A 84 -0.86 -12.52 -1.94
CA ALA A 84 -0.56 -12.24 -0.54
C ALA A 84 -1.29 -10.99 -0.01
N ASP A 85 -1.40 -9.92 -0.81
CA ASP A 85 -2.10 -8.68 -0.44
C ASP A 85 -3.62 -8.85 -0.33
N ALA A 86 -4.18 -9.83 -1.06
CA ALA A 86 -5.60 -10.14 -1.03
C ALA A 86 -5.97 -11.19 0.04
N CYS A 87 -5.01 -11.99 0.50
CA CYS A 87 -5.23 -13.06 1.46
C CYS A 87 -5.19 -12.56 2.92
N ARG A 88 -6.15 -13.03 3.72
CA ARG A 88 -6.18 -12.83 5.18
C ARG A 88 -5.34 -13.83 5.95
N TYR A 89 -5.05 -14.99 5.35
CA TYR A 89 -4.20 -16.01 5.95
C TYR A 89 -2.72 -15.73 5.63
N PRO A 90 -1.79 -15.99 6.56
CA PRO A 90 -0.36 -15.82 6.30
C PRO A 90 0.09 -16.70 5.13
N LEU A 91 0.80 -16.08 4.18
CA LEU A 91 1.35 -16.74 3.01
C LEU A 91 2.87 -16.66 3.05
N ILE A 92 3.51 -17.83 3.11
CA ILE A 92 4.95 -17.96 3.05
C ILE A 92 5.40 -18.50 1.69
N LEU A 93 6.52 -17.96 1.20
CA LEU A 93 7.28 -18.52 0.10
C LEU A 93 8.42 -19.35 0.68
N VAL A 94 8.51 -20.62 0.28
CA VAL A 94 9.56 -21.54 0.74
C VAL A 94 10.53 -21.84 -0.40
N ARG A 95 11.82 -21.65 -0.15
CA ARG A 95 12.90 -22.02 -1.07
C ARG A 95 13.51 -23.34 -0.61
N VAL A 96 13.54 -24.34 -1.49
CA VAL A 96 14.08 -25.67 -1.21
C VAL A 96 15.34 -25.93 -2.03
N ASP A 97 16.41 -26.32 -1.36
CA ASP A 97 17.63 -26.88 -1.97
C ASP A 97 17.54 -28.41 -1.94
N THR A 98 17.33 -29.03 -3.10
CA THR A 98 17.06 -30.48 -3.16
C THR A 98 18.29 -31.34 -2.96
N THR A 99 19.50 -30.77 -3.10
CA THR A 99 20.78 -31.46 -2.91
C THR A 99 21.16 -31.52 -1.44
N SER A 100 21.14 -30.38 -0.75
CA SER A 100 21.43 -30.29 0.69
C SER A 100 20.28 -30.73 1.58
N LYS A 101 19.04 -30.79 1.04
CA LYS A 101 17.83 -31.09 1.80
C LYS A 101 17.61 -30.06 2.92
N GLU A 102 17.69 -28.79 2.53
CA GLU A 102 17.40 -27.64 3.38
C GLU A 102 16.32 -26.77 2.75
N ALA A 103 15.58 -26.07 3.61
CA ALA A 103 14.54 -25.14 3.21
C ALA A 103 14.58 -23.86 4.03
N TRP A 104 14.32 -22.74 3.38
CA TRP A 104 14.19 -21.41 3.97
C TRP A 104 12.83 -20.83 3.64
N TYR A 105 12.36 -19.87 4.43
CA TYR A 105 11.06 -19.24 4.20
C TYR A 105 11.12 -17.72 4.21
N LEU A 106 10.15 -17.11 3.53
CA LEU A 106 9.89 -15.68 3.52
C LEU A 106 8.39 -15.45 3.69
N TRP A 107 7.99 -14.67 4.70
CA TRP A 107 6.60 -14.24 4.85
C TRP A 107 6.28 -13.10 3.89
N LEU A 108 5.39 -13.35 2.92
CA LEU A 108 5.14 -12.41 1.82
C LEU A 108 4.42 -11.15 2.27
N GLN A 109 3.43 -11.25 3.18
CA GLN A 109 2.74 -10.06 3.66
C GLN A 109 3.65 -9.16 4.51
N ASP A 110 4.49 -9.72 5.37
CA ASP A 110 5.47 -8.93 6.14
C ASP A 110 6.48 -8.24 5.23
N TRP A 111 7.02 -8.97 4.25
CA TRP A 111 7.89 -8.38 3.24
C TRP A 111 7.20 -7.23 2.50
N LEU A 112 5.93 -7.41 2.10
CA LEU A 112 5.17 -6.38 1.40
C LEU A 112 4.92 -5.14 2.29
N LEU A 113 4.61 -5.32 3.57
CA LEU A 113 4.48 -4.22 4.53
C LEU A 113 5.78 -3.45 4.67
N ALA A 114 6.91 -4.14 4.80
CA ALA A 114 8.22 -3.50 4.89
C ALA A 114 8.52 -2.67 3.63
N GLN A 115 8.24 -3.20 2.44
CA GLN A 115 8.41 -2.45 1.19
C GLN A 115 7.46 -1.24 1.10
N ARG A 116 6.26 -1.34 1.67
CA ARG A 116 5.28 -0.25 1.72
C ARG A 116 5.75 0.95 2.53
N VAL A 117 6.76 0.81 3.39
CA VAL A 117 7.32 1.96 4.12
C VAL A 117 8.03 2.92 3.16
N THR A 118 8.74 2.40 2.17
CA THR A 118 9.61 3.18 1.26
C THR A 118 9.04 3.35 -0.13
N GLY A 119 8.02 2.58 -0.53
CA GLY A 119 7.42 2.67 -1.84
C GLY A 119 6.12 1.88 -1.93
N SER A 120 5.67 1.56 -3.13
CA SER A 120 4.47 0.75 -3.35
C SER A 120 4.71 -0.28 -4.45
N PRO A 121 5.22 -1.48 -4.11
CA PRO A 121 5.63 -2.48 -5.11
C PRO A 121 4.55 -2.79 -6.14
N LEU A 122 3.30 -2.92 -5.70
CA LEU A 122 2.16 -3.31 -6.54
C LEU A 122 1.64 -2.19 -7.45
N LEU A 123 2.16 -0.95 -7.36
CA LEU A 123 1.81 0.14 -8.27
C LEU A 123 2.81 0.32 -9.42
N THR A 124 3.93 -0.40 -9.39
CA THR A 124 4.93 -0.36 -10.47
C THR A 124 4.57 -1.37 -11.56
N GLU A 125 5.24 -1.33 -12.72
CA GLU A 125 5.18 -2.40 -13.74
C GLU A 125 6.16 -3.55 -13.46
N GLN A 126 6.84 -3.54 -12.30
CA GLN A 126 7.81 -4.57 -11.95
C GLN A 126 7.11 -5.92 -11.78
N VAL A 127 7.66 -6.95 -12.42
CA VAL A 127 7.08 -8.30 -12.46
C VAL A 127 7.69 -9.26 -11.43
N SER A 128 8.84 -8.91 -10.85
CA SER A 128 9.48 -9.71 -9.79
C SER A 128 10.45 -8.90 -8.93
N TRP A 129 10.67 -9.35 -7.70
CA TRP A 129 11.62 -8.78 -6.74
C TRP A 129 12.61 -9.83 -6.26
N THR A 130 13.80 -9.38 -5.85
CA THR A 130 14.77 -10.23 -5.18
C THR A 130 14.82 -9.88 -3.70
N ALA A 131 14.67 -10.88 -2.85
CA ALA A 131 14.89 -10.77 -1.41
C ALA A 131 16.05 -11.66 -0.98
N TRP A 132 16.85 -11.18 -0.04
CA TRP A 132 17.93 -11.95 0.58
C TRP A 132 17.53 -12.27 2.00
N VAL A 133 17.28 -13.55 2.27
CA VAL A 133 16.80 -14.05 3.56
C VAL A 133 17.96 -14.68 4.32
N PRO A 134 18.18 -14.36 5.61
CA PRO A 134 19.28 -14.95 6.38
C PRO A 134 19.30 -16.48 6.31
N GLU A 135 20.48 -17.09 6.22
CA GLU A 135 20.63 -18.55 6.19
C GLU A 135 20.06 -19.23 7.45
N SER A 136 19.93 -18.49 8.55
CA SER A 136 19.30 -18.96 9.79
C SER A 136 17.78 -19.07 9.73
N HIS A 137 17.10 -18.45 8.75
CA HIS A 137 15.64 -18.51 8.57
C HIS A 137 15.22 -19.80 7.86
N THR A 138 15.58 -20.94 8.44
CA THR A 138 15.24 -22.26 7.91
C THR A 138 13.84 -22.67 8.35
N VAL A 139 13.16 -23.48 7.53
CA VAL A 139 11.86 -24.08 7.89
C VAL A 139 12.01 -24.90 9.16
N ALA A 140 13.06 -25.72 9.28
CA ALA A 140 13.32 -26.54 10.46
C ALA A 140 13.35 -25.72 11.76
N ALA A 141 14.09 -24.60 11.78
CA ALA A 141 14.11 -23.71 12.95
C ALA A 141 12.78 -22.97 13.13
N GLY A 142 12.13 -22.60 12.03
CA GLY A 142 10.85 -21.90 12.01
C GLY A 142 9.70 -22.71 12.59
N LEU A 143 9.66 -24.03 12.37
CA LEU A 143 8.60 -24.93 12.84
C LEU A 143 8.46 -24.93 14.36
N ASP A 144 9.53 -24.70 15.12
CA ASP A 144 9.46 -24.54 16.58
C ASP A 144 9.47 -23.09 17.06
N GLY A 145 9.61 -22.14 16.14
CA GLY A 145 9.78 -20.72 16.44
C GLY A 145 8.79 -19.84 15.68
N GLU A 146 9.33 -19.05 14.76
CA GLU A 146 8.61 -17.94 14.12
C GLU A 146 7.43 -18.41 13.26
N LEU A 147 7.49 -19.57 12.59
CA LEU A 147 6.37 -20.06 11.78
C LEU A 147 5.14 -20.36 12.65
N LYS A 148 5.33 -20.82 13.90
CA LYS A 148 4.22 -20.98 14.85
C LYS A 148 3.57 -19.65 15.18
N LYS A 149 4.39 -18.61 15.40
CA LYS A 149 3.90 -17.25 15.70
C LYS A 149 3.13 -16.68 14.52
N ILE A 150 3.66 -16.81 13.31
CA ILE A 150 2.99 -16.34 12.08
C ILE A 150 1.64 -17.05 11.92
N ALA A 151 1.59 -18.38 12.06
CA ALA A 151 0.36 -19.17 11.94
C ALA A 151 -0.70 -18.80 13.00
N ARG A 152 -0.27 -18.50 14.23
CA ARG A 152 -1.13 -18.02 15.34
C ARG A 152 -1.45 -16.54 15.30
N TRP A 153 -1.00 -15.84 14.25
CA TRP A 153 -1.23 -14.42 14.05
C TRP A 153 -0.60 -13.52 15.12
N GLU A 154 0.55 -13.93 15.64
CA GLU A 154 1.31 -13.19 16.63
C GLU A 154 2.33 -12.26 15.97
N GLY A 155 2.45 -11.03 16.49
CA GLY A 155 3.49 -10.08 16.10
C GLY A 155 2.97 -8.76 15.54
N SER A 156 3.85 -7.76 15.45
CA SER A 156 3.49 -6.39 15.05
C SER A 156 2.95 -6.31 13.62
N SER A 157 3.58 -7.03 12.68
CA SER A 157 3.13 -7.06 11.28
C SER A 157 1.73 -7.62 11.15
N GLN A 158 1.42 -8.69 11.88
CA GLN A 158 0.09 -9.26 11.88
C GLN A 158 -0.94 -8.34 12.55
N LEU A 159 -0.59 -7.69 13.66
CA LEU A 159 -1.46 -6.70 14.28
C LEU A 159 -1.81 -5.58 13.28
N ALA A 160 -0.83 -5.08 12.52
CA ALA A 160 -1.07 -4.07 11.50
C ALA A 160 -2.00 -4.58 10.37
N LEU A 161 -1.83 -5.83 9.92
CA LEU A 161 -2.72 -6.45 8.93
C LEU A 161 -4.15 -6.59 9.48
N SER A 162 -4.30 -7.10 10.71
CA SER A 162 -5.61 -7.27 11.34
C SER A 162 -6.32 -5.94 11.59
N LEU A 163 -5.59 -4.89 12.00
CA LEU A 163 -6.16 -3.54 12.14
C LEU A 163 -6.58 -2.95 10.79
N ARG A 164 -5.80 -3.18 9.73
CA ARG A 164 -6.17 -2.79 8.37
C ARG A 164 -7.43 -3.52 7.89
N ASP A 165 -7.53 -4.82 8.11
CA ASP A 165 -8.70 -5.62 7.73
C ASP A 165 -9.96 -5.17 8.50
N ALA A 166 -9.80 -4.90 9.81
CA ALA A 166 -10.87 -4.35 10.63
C ALA A 166 -11.29 -2.95 10.15
N LEU A 167 -10.32 -2.09 9.80
CA LEU A 167 -10.57 -0.74 9.27
C LEU A 167 -11.36 -0.80 7.96
N HIS A 168 -10.98 -1.70 7.05
CA HIS A 168 -11.70 -1.95 5.82
C HIS A 168 -13.12 -2.46 6.09
N ALA A 169 -13.29 -3.41 7.02
CA ALA A 169 -14.60 -3.93 7.40
C ALA A 169 -15.51 -2.85 8.00
N ALA A 170 -14.98 -1.99 8.88
CA ALA A 170 -15.72 -0.88 9.47
C ALA A 170 -16.18 0.13 8.42
N ALA A 171 -15.29 0.49 7.49
CA ALA A 171 -15.63 1.37 6.37
C ALA A 171 -16.69 0.74 5.46
N ALA A 172 -16.57 -0.56 5.19
CA ALA A 172 -17.50 -1.33 4.37
C ALA A 172 -18.88 -1.54 5.02
N ILE A 173 -19.12 -1.11 6.26
CA ILE A 173 -20.46 -1.08 6.87
C ILE A 173 -20.89 0.35 7.25
N GLY A 174 -20.08 1.37 6.91
CA GLY A 174 -20.35 2.76 7.22
C GLY A 174 -20.18 3.14 8.70
N ASP A 175 -19.48 2.34 9.51
CA ASP A 175 -19.22 2.66 10.91
C ASP A 175 -18.06 3.64 11.05
N ARG A 176 -18.37 4.93 10.88
CA ARG A 176 -17.39 6.02 10.94
C ARG A 176 -16.66 6.11 12.27
N HIS A 177 -17.32 5.77 13.37
CA HIS A 177 -16.68 5.82 14.69
C HIS A 177 -15.59 4.75 14.78
N MET A 178 -15.89 3.52 14.35
CA MET A 178 -14.89 2.45 14.29
C MET A 178 -13.77 2.74 13.30
N VAL A 179 -14.07 3.34 12.13
CA VAL A 179 -13.03 3.78 11.18
C VAL A 179 -12.01 4.70 11.85
N LEU A 180 -12.47 5.69 12.64
CA LEU A 180 -11.58 6.60 13.34
C LEU A 180 -10.76 5.90 14.42
N VAL A 181 -11.38 5.05 15.25
CA VAL A 181 -10.68 4.30 16.31
C VAL A 181 -9.62 3.36 15.73
N LEU A 182 -9.94 2.65 14.66
CA LEU A 182 -9.03 1.70 14.01
C LEU A 182 -7.91 2.42 13.25
N ALA A 183 -8.20 3.55 12.61
CA ALA A 183 -7.17 4.41 12.02
C ALA A 183 -6.21 4.92 13.10
N ASP A 184 -6.69 5.32 14.28
CA ASP A 184 -5.85 5.75 15.41
C ASP A 184 -4.96 4.62 15.93
N ALA A 185 -5.52 3.42 16.08
CA ALA A 185 -4.77 2.23 16.47
C ALA A 185 -3.69 1.88 15.44
N LEU A 186 -4.03 1.84 14.15
CA LEU A 186 -3.10 1.52 13.06
C LEU A 186 -2.00 2.59 12.92
N ALA A 187 -2.36 3.87 13.05
CA ALA A 187 -1.42 4.99 13.04
C ALA A 187 -0.43 4.95 14.21
N SER A 188 -0.82 4.31 15.32
CA SER A 188 -0.02 4.15 16.54
C SER A 188 0.82 2.87 16.55
N CYS A 189 0.68 1.98 15.55
CA CYS A 189 1.54 0.81 15.43
C CYS A 189 3.02 1.23 15.32
N ALA A 190 3.87 0.55 16.07
CA ALA A 190 5.32 0.77 16.08
C ALA A 190 5.97 0.48 14.71
N ASP A 191 7.26 0.82 14.60
CA ASP A 191 8.16 0.33 13.54
C ASP A 191 7.77 0.69 12.09
N GLY A 192 7.17 1.87 11.89
CA GLY A 192 6.80 2.34 10.55
C GLY A 192 5.59 1.63 9.94
N LEU A 193 4.97 0.68 10.65
CA LEU A 193 3.80 -0.05 10.20
C LEU A 193 2.59 0.86 10.00
N GLY A 194 2.43 1.93 10.79
CA GLY A 194 1.41 2.95 10.53
C GLY A 194 1.61 3.69 9.19
N ARG A 195 2.87 3.89 8.76
CA ARG A 195 3.18 4.44 7.43
C ARG A 195 2.88 3.42 6.33
N ALA A 196 3.25 2.15 6.54
CA ALA A 196 2.92 1.08 5.61
C ALA A 196 1.40 0.92 5.45
N GLY A 197 0.63 1.04 6.54
CA GLY A 197 -0.83 1.03 6.53
C GLY A 197 -1.44 2.18 5.73
N LEU A 198 -0.96 3.42 5.94
CA LEU A 198 -1.37 4.55 5.13
C LEU A 198 -1.04 4.33 3.64
N ASN A 199 0.17 3.87 3.32
CA ASN A 199 0.57 3.61 1.94
C ASN A 199 -0.27 2.49 1.30
N ALA A 200 -0.69 1.47 2.06
CA ALA A 200 -1.61 0.45 1.56
C ALA A 200 -2.99 1.03 1.19
N VAL A 201 -3.54 1.95 1.98
CA VAL A 201 -4.80 2.65 1.67
C VAL A 201 -4.64 3.56 0.46
N ILE A 202 -3.49 4.24 0.33
CA ILE A 202 -3.16 5.05 -0.86
C ILE A 202 -3.07 4.15 -2.11
N ASP A 203 -2.45 2.97 -2.02
CA ASP A 203 -2.38 2.01 -3.12
C ASP A 203 -3.78 1.61 -3.60
N GLU A 204 -4.68 1.32 -2.66
CA GLU A 204 -6.07 0.97 -2.96
C GLU A 204 -6.80 2.14 -3.63
N ALA A 205 -6.62 3.37 -3.13
CA ALA A 205 -7.21 4.56 -3.72
C ALA A 205 -6.70 4.83 -5.15
N ILE A 206 -5.43 4.54 -5.43
CA ILE A 206 -4.85 4.66 -6.76
C ILE A 206 -5.38 3.57 -7.69
N LYS A 207 -5.45 2.30 -7.23
CA LYS A 207 -6.00 1.17 -7.99
C LYS A 207 -7.47 1.39 -8.37
N LEU A 208 -8.25 2.05 -7.52
CA LEU A 208 -9.65 2.38 -7.83
C LEU A 208 -9.78 3.46 -8.89
N GLY A 209 -8.85 4.42 -8.97
CA GLY A 209 -8.85 5.49 -9.95
C GLY A 209 -10.16 6.28 -9.91
N ASP A 210 -10.83 6.41 -11.05
CA ASP A 210 -12.11 7.14 -11.17
C ASP A 210 -13.25 6.50 -10.34
N ARG A 211 -13.16 5.20 -10.04
CA ARG A 211 -14.13 4.50 -9.19
C ARG A 211 -14.07 4.94 -7.73
N MET A 212 -13.07 5.73 -7.34
CA MET A 212 -13.02 6.36 -6.01
C MET A 212 -14.25 7.24 -5.73
N ARG A 213 -14.95 7.72 -6.76
CA ARG A 213 -16.10 8.60 -6.59
C ARG A 213 -17.41 7.92 -6.99
N GLY A 214 -18.43 8.12 -6.17
CA GLY A 214 -19.80 7.73 -6.52
C GLY A 214 -20.03 6.22 -6.52
N THR A 215 -19.08 5.45 -6.00
CA THR A 215 -19.21 4.01 -5.76
C THR A 215 -19.15 3.72 -4.27
N TYR A 216 -19.75 2.62 -3.85
CA TYR A 216 -19.72 2.17 -2.46
C TYR A 216 -18.29 1.91 -1.99
N GLU A 217 -17.53 1.15 -2.79
CA GLU A 217 -16.13 0.79 -2.55
C GLU A 217 -15.25 2.04 -2.48
N GLY A 218 -15.40 2.96 -3.44
CA GLY A 218 -14.65 4.22 -3.46
C GLY A 218 -14.89 5.10 -2.24
N ASN A 219 -16.14 5.20 -1.78
CA ASN A 219 -16.47 5.95 -0.56
C ASN A 219 -15.83 5.30 0.68
N ALA A 220 -15.85 3.97 0.78
CA ALA A 220 -15.23 3.26 1.91
C ALA A 220 -13.71 3.47 1.94
N VAL A 221 -13.04 3.45 0.78
CA VAL A 221 -11.59 3.73 0.70
C VAL A 221 -11.29 5.20 0.98
N ALA A 222 -12.13 6.13 0.51
CA ALA A 222 -11.98 7.55 0.80
C ALA A 222 -12.09 7.85 2.30
N ASP A 223 -13.06 7.25 2.99
CA ASP A 223 -13.23 7.42 4.45
C ASP A 223 -11.98 6.94 5.22
N GLN A 224 -11.43 5.78 4.84
CA GLN A 224 -10.18 5.27 5.42
C GLN A 224 -9.00 6.20 5.14
N LEU A 225 -8.85 6.63 3.88
CA LEU A 225 -7.78 7.53 3.45
C LEU A 225 -7.81 8.84 4.23
N PHE A 226 -8.97 9.47 4.33
CA PHE A 226 -9.16 10.74 5.04
C PHE A 226 -8.88 10.61 6.54
N ALA A 227 -9.29 9.50 7.15
CA ALA A 227 -8.96 9.20 8.54
C ALA A 227 -7.44 9.05 8.73
N MET A 228 -6.78 8.28 7.86
CA MET A 228 -5.34 8.01 7.97
C MET A 228 -4.48 9.26 7.72
N VAL A 229 -4.78 10.07 6.69
CA VAL A 229 -4.00 11.30 6.41
C VAL A 229 -4.18 12.37 7.50
N ARG A 230 -5.34 12.43 8.15
CA ARG A 230 -5.55 13.29 9.33
C ARG A 230 -4.62 12.91 10.49
N ARG A 231 -4.28 11.63 10.65
CA ARG A 231 -3.41 11.17 11.75
C ARG A 231 -1.93 11.15 11.38
N ARG A 232 -1.61 10.81 10.14
CA ARG A 232 -0.25 10.51 9.70
C ARG A 232 0.23 11.40 8.56
N GLY A 233 -0.49 12.47 8.22
CA GLY A 233 -0.09 13.44 7.18
C GLY A 233 1.31 14.00 7.38
N ALA A 234 1.75 14.21 8.62
CA ALA A 234 3.10 14.69 8.95
C ALA A 234 4.26 13.76 8.54
N VAL A 235 4.00 12.48 8.20
CA VAL A 235 5.05 11.56 7.73
C VAL A 235 4.98 11.26 6.24
N VAL A 236 4.07 11.91 5.52
CA VAL A 236 3.87 11.74 4.08
C VAL A 236 4.85 12.62 3.33
N ASP A 237 5.70 12.04 2.50
CA ASP A 237 6.63 12.80 1.65
C ASP A 237 5.98 13.30 0.36
N ALA A 238 6.66 14.22 -0.32
CA ALA A 238 6.18 14.82 -1.57
C ALA A 238 5.88 13.77 -2.65
N GLU A 239 6.68 12.71 -2.76
CA GLU A 239 6.46 11.65 -3.75
C GLU A 239 5.15 10.88 -3.47
N THR A 240 4.83 10.64 -2.20
CA THR A 240 3.55 10.02 -1.83
C THR A 240 2.37 10.95 -2.12
N ILE A 241 2.52 12.26 -1.91
CA ILE A 241 1.50 13.25 -2.29
C ILE A 241 1.33 13.28 -3.82
N ASP A 242 2.41 13.21 -4.59
CA ASP A 242 2.34 13.16 -6.05
C ASP A 242 1.49 11.98 -6.52
N ARG A 243 1.74 10.78 -5.98
CA ARG A 243 0.96 9.57 -6.31
C ARG A 243 -0.51 9.70 -5.92
N LEU A 244 -0.78 10.41 -4.83
CA LEU A 244 -2.13 10.62 -4.36
C LEU A 244 -2.91 11.64 -5.21
N VAL A 245 -2.25 12.73 -5.62
CA VAL A 245 -2.86 13.90 -6.24
C VAL A 245 -2.78 13.86 -7.76
N LEU A 246 -1.65 13.50 -8.37
CA LEU A 246 -1.46 13.60 -9.82
C LEU A 246 -2.07 12.40 -10.56
N ARG A 247 -2.64 12.65 -11.74
CA ARG A 247 -3.26 11.65 -12.61
C ARG A 247 -2.95 11.99 -14.06
N GLY A 248 -1.79 11.55 -14.58
CA GLY A 248 -1.45 11.74 -16.00
C GLY A 248 -1.54 13.19 -16.48
N ASP A 249 -2.67 13.56 -17.07
CA ASP A 249 -3.03 14.88 -17.61
C ASP A 249 -3.91 15.74 -16.67
N SER A 250 -4.17 15.27 -15.45
CA SER A 250 -5.08 15.88 -14.49
C SER A 250 -4.70 15.55 -13.05
N TYR A 251 -5.65 15.76 -12.13
CA TYR A 251 -5.50 15.48 -10.71
C TYR A 251 -6.68 14.66 -10.15
N SER A 252 -6.41 13.94 -9.06
CA SER A 252 -7.37 13.18 -8.28
C SER A 252 -8.14 14.09 -7.33
N ARG A 253 -9.47 14.09 -7.40
CA ARG A 253 -10.31 14.85 -6.44
C ARG A 253 -10.18 14.32 -5.02
N ALA A 254 -10.18 13.00 -4.84
CA ALA A 254 -9.94 12.40 -3.52
C ALA A 254 -8.53 12.71 -3.01
N GLY A 255 -7.55 12.74 -3.93
CA GLY A 255 -6.20 13.15 -3.59
C GLY A 255 -6.11 14.62 -3.17
N LEU A 256 -6.81 15.51 -3.87
CA LEU A 256 -6.88 16.92 -3.53
C LEU A 256 -7.61 17.16 -2.18
N THR A 257 -8.69 16.42 -1.91
CA THR A 257 -9.34 16.45 -0.59
C THR A 257 -8.39 15.96 0.51
N SER A 258 -7.60 14.91 0.24
CA SER A 258 -6.59 14.44 1.18
C SER A 258 -5.49 15.47 1.41
N LEU A 259 -5.04 16.15 0.35
CA LEU A 259 -4.09 17.25 0.42
C LEU A 259 -4.65 18.42 1.26
N ALA A 260 -5.93 18.75 1.09
CA ALA A 260 -6.62 19.76 1.89
C ALA A 260 -6.62 19.40 3.38
N ILE A 261 -7.00 18.17 3.72
CA ILE A 261 -6.96 17.66 5.10
C ILE A 261 -5.53 17.73 5.66
N MET A 262 -4.54 17.38 4.85
CA MET A 262 -3.13 17.46 5.26
C MET A 262 -2.66 18.90 5.50
N TYR A 263 -3.10 19.88 4.71
CA TYR A 263 -2.82 21.30 5.00
C TYR A 263 -3.52 21.75 6.30
N ASP A 264 -4.76 21.32 6.52
CA ASP A 264 -5.54 21.70 7.71
C ASP A 264 -4.92 21.13 9.00
N ASP A 265 -4.49 19.86 8.96
CA ASP A 265 -4.06 19.13 10.16
C ASP A 265 -2.51 19.13 10.32
N HIS A 266 -1.74 19.32 9.24
CA HIS A 266 -0.27 19.16 9.22
C HIS A 266 0.46 20.30 8.49
N PHE A 267 -0.06 21.53 8.55
CA PHE A 267 0.40 22.69 7.77
C PHE A 267 1.94 22.86 7.68
N GLN A 268 2.64 22.85 8.82
CA GLN A 268 4.09 23.11 8.86
C GLN A 268 4.89 22.07 8.06
N HIS A 269 4.46 20.81 8.14
CA HIS A 269 5.07 19.74 7.36
C HIS A 269 4.82 19.95 5.86
N LEU A 270 3.56 20.21 5.47
CA LEU A 270 3.20 20.36 4.04
C LEU A 270 3.92 21.54 3.40
N ARG A 271 4.00 22.67 4.10
CA ARG A 271 4.77 23.84 3.67
C ARG A 271 6.25 23.52 3.49
N SER A 272 6.84 22.68 4.35
CA SER A 272 8.25 22.31 4.26
C SER A 272 8.59 21.50 2.99
N LEU A 273 7.59 20.87 2.36
CA LEU A 273 7.76 20.08 1.15
C LEU A 273 7.85 20.93 -0.13
N GLY A 274 7.54 22.23 -0.06
CA GLY A 274 7.65 23.15 -1.21
C GLY A 274 6.72 22.79 -2.38
N LEU A 275 5.54 22.25 -2.07
CA LEU A 275 4.58 21.75 -3.06
C LEU A 275 4.13 22.77 -4.13
N PRO A 276 3.95 24.08 -3.82
CA PRO A 276 3.57 25.06 -4.84
C PRO A 276 4.55 25.09 -6.02
N HIS A 277 5.85 25.11 -5.72
CA HIS A 277 6.90 25.17 -6.74
C HIS A 277 7.08 23.82 -7.43
N ARG A 278 6.95 22.72 -6.68
CA ARG A 278 6.99 21.37 -7.24
C ARG A 278 5.94 21.17 -8.32
N TYR A 279 4.70 21.58 -8.08
CA TYR A 279 3.59 21.36 -9.01
C TYR A 279 3.49 22.41 -10.12
N ALA A 280 4.20 23.53 -10.03
CA ALA A 280 4.05 24.64 -10.99
C ALA A 280 4.33 24.21 -12.44
N GLY A 281 5.26 23.27 -12.65
CA GLY A 281 5.59 22.71 -13.96
C GLY A 281 4.89 21.39 -14.32
N MET A 282 4.12 20.81 -13.39
CA MET A 282 3.49 19.49 -13.57
C MET A 282 1.98 19.60 -13.71
N GLU A 283 1.34 20.29 -12.76
CA GLU A 283 -0.10 20.52 -12.71
C GLU A 283 -0.36 21.89 -12.06
N PRO A 284 -0.37 22.98 -12.86
CA PRO A 284 -0.47 24.35 -12.37
C PRO A 284 -1.69 24.61 -11.47
N ARG A 285 -2.79 23.88 -11.66
CA ARG A 285 -4.00 24.03 -10.83
C ARG A 285 -3.77 23.54 -9.39
N VAL A 286 -3.04 22.45 -9.24
CA VAL A 286 -2.65 21.92 -7.91
C VAL A 286 -1.60 22.84 -7.26
N ALA A 287 -0.66 23.37 -8.04
CA ALA A 287 0.28 24.39 -7.57
C ALA A 287 -0.43 25.64 -7.03
N TYR A 288 -1.41 26.15 -7.77
CA TYR A 288 -2.25 27.27 -7.34
C TYR A 288 -2.92 26.97 -5.99
N TYR A 289 -3.52 25.79 -5.86
CA TYR A 289 -4.17 25.39 -4.61
C TYR A 289 -3.19 25.32 -3.43
N CYS A 290 -2.02 24.72 -3.62
CA CYS A 290 -0.98 24.67 -2.59
C CYS A 290 -0.55 26.08 -2.16
N ALA A 291 -0.26 26.95 -3.13
CA ALA A 291 0.14 28.33 -2.86
C ALA A 291 -0.95 29.10 -2.11
N PHE A 292 -2.21 28.91 -2.50
CA PHE A 292 -3.36 29.54 -1.86
C PHE A 292 -3.50 29.10 -0.40
N ARG A 293 -3.35 27.80 -0.12
CA ARG A 293 -3.36 27.27 1.26
C ARG A 293 -2.20 27.81 2.09
N GLU A 294 -1.00 27.90 1.51
CA GLU A 294 0.18 28.44 2.20
C GLU A 294 0.08 29.94 2.48
N ALA A 295 -0.66 30.69 1.67
CA ALA A 295 -0.90 32.13 1.86
C ALA A 295 -1.96 32.44 2.93
N HIS A 296 -2.81 31.47 3.29
CA HIS A 296 -3.91 31.63 4.24
C HIS A 296 -3.87 30.53 5.32
N PRO A 297 -2.77 30.42 6.11
CA PRO A 297 -2.56 29.33 7.06
C PRO A 297 -3.57 29.27 8.21
N GLU A 298 -4.19 30.39 8.55
CA GLU A 298 -5.18 30.51 9.63
C GLU A 298 -6.57 29.95 9.26
N HIS A 299 -6.80 29.72 7.97
CA HIS A 299 -8.10 29.29 7.46
C HIS A 299 -8.03 27.81 7.08
N ASN A 300 -9.00 27.02 7.54
CA ASN A 300 -9.12 25.63 7.11
C ASN A 300 -9.69 25.53 5.69
N SER A 301 -9.62 24.37 5.07
CA SER A 301 -10.11 24.16 3.71
C SER A 301 -11.64 24.31 3.59
N GLY A 302 -12.39 24.21 4.68
CA GLY A 302 -13.84 24.44 4.69
C GLY A 302 -14.26 25.89 4.95
N ASP A 303 -13.31 26.80 5.16
CA ASP A 303 -13.61 28.17 5.57
C ASP A 303 -14.19 28.97 4.40
N ILE A 304 -15.45 29.36 4.56
CA ILE A 304 -16.21 30.07 3.53
C ILE A 304 -15.88 31.57 3.46
N THR A 305 -15.09 32.08 4.40
CA THR A 305 -14.80 33.52 4.52
C THR A 305 -13.61 33.98 3.69
N VAL A 306 -12.81 33.04 3.18
CA VAL A 306 -11.64 33.36 2.35
C VAL A 306 -12.06 33.57 0.91
N ASP A 307 -11.79 34.76 0.36
CA ASP A 307 -12.02 35.08 -1.05
C ASP A 307 -10.77 34.80 -1.90
N PRO A 308 -10.75 33.76 -2.74
CA PRO A 308 -9.62 33.45 -3.63
C PRO A 308 -9.52 34.37 -4.86
N SER A 309 -10.49 35.25 -5.13
CA SER A 309 -10.59 35.99 -6.39
C SER A 309 -9.40 36.91 -6.69
N ALA A 310 -8.73 37.42 -5.66
CA ALA A 310 -7.53 38.26 -5.80
C ALA A 310 -6.23 37.45 -5.89
N PHE A 311 -6.27 36.15 -5.60
CA PHE A 311 -5.08 35.31 -5.51
C PHE A 311 -4.65 34.80 -6.89
N THR A 312 -3.37 34.95 -7.19
CA THR A 312 -2.76 34.48 -8.44
C THR A 312 -1.51 33.66 -8.17
N PHE A 313 -1.32 32.58 -8.91
CA PHE A 313 -0.13 31.75 -8.83
C PHE A 313 0.01 30.87 -10.08
N ALA A 314 1.23 30.57 -10.51
CA ALA A 314 1.51 29.74 -11.69
C ALA A 314 0.75 30.17 -12.96
N GLY A 315 0.59 31.48 -13.17
CA GLY A 315 -0.14 32.03 -14.32
C GLY A 315 -1.66 31.84 -14.28
N LEU A 316 -2.21 31.39 -13.14
CA LEU A 316 -3.64 31.17 -12.94
C LEU A 316 -4.22 32.20 -11.98
N ARG A 317 -5.48 32.56 -12.23
CA ARG A 317 -6.34 33.31 -11.32
C ARG A 317 -7.66 32.58 -11.12
N TYR A 318 -8.28 32.75 -9.97
CA TYR A 318 -9.61 32.21 -9.73
C TYR A 318 -10.69 33.16 -10.23
N ARG A 319 -11.69 32.61 -10.91
CA ARG A 319 -12.90 33.33 -11.29
C ARG A 319 -14.10 32.73 -10.59
N GLN A 320 -14.65 33.46 -9.62
CA GLN A 320 -15.78 32.98 -8.85
C GLN A 320 -16.99 32.67 -9.75
N PRO A 321 -17.49 31.43 -9.73
CA PRO A 321 -18.68 31.07 -10.49
C PRO A 321 -19.96 31.40 -9.70
N ASP A 322 -21.07 31.46 -10.42
CA ASP A 322 -22.40 31.43 -9.78
C ASP A 322 -22.56 30.16 -8.94
N MET A 323 -23.26 30.30 -7.80
CA MET A 323 -23.53 29.21 -6.84
C MET A 323 -22.25 28.48 -6.42
N PHE A 324 -21.17 29.22 -6.16
CA PHE A 324 -19.89 28.63 -5.74
C PHE A 324 -20.03 27.67 -4.55
N TRP A 325 -20.80 28.04 -3.52
CA TRP A 325 -20.93 27.22 -2.32
C TRP A 325 -21.62 25.87 -2.58
N ASP A 326 -22.62 25.83 -3.46
CA ASP A 326 -23.25 24.57 -3.85
C ASP A 326 -22.25 23.66 -4.59
N LYS A 327 -21.39 24.26 -5.42
CA LYS A 327 -20.33 23.54 -6.13
C LYS A 327 -19.26 23.05 -5.16
N TYR A 328 -18.87 23.87 -4.18
CA TYR A 328 -17.90 23.53 -3.16
C TYR A 328 -18.39 22.40 -2.26
N ALA A 329 -19.64 22.47 -1.78
CA ALA A 329 -20.24 21.41 -0.95
C ALA A 329 -20.25 20.04 -1.65
N ASN A 330 -20.43 20.01 -2.98
CA ASN A 330 -20.50 18.78 -3.76
C ASN A 330 -19.14 18.27 -4.28
N ARG A 331 -18.12 19.12 -4.35
CA ARG A 331 -16.84 18.82 -5.01
C ARG A 331 -15.62 19.04 -4.11
N GLY A 332 -15.81 19.63 -2.94
CA GLY A 332 -14.76 20.03 -2.03
C GLY A 332 -13.75 20.98 -2.69
N PRO A 333 -12.46 20.88 -2.32
CA PRO A 333 -11.39 21.72 -2.85
C PRO A 333 -11.30 21.76 -4.37
N SER A 334 -11.75 20.71 -5.09
CA SER A 334 -11.67 20.70 -6.56
C SER A 334 -12.56 21.76 -7.21
N ALA A 335 -13.57 22.26 -6.49
CA ALA A 335 -14.38 23.39 -6.96
C ALA A 335 -13.54 24.65 -7.14
N LEU A 336 -12.44 24.85 -6.40
CA LEU A 336 -11.54 25.99 -6.66
C LEU A 336 -10.82 25.83 -8.00
N LEU A 337 -10.31 24.62 -8.26
CA LEU A 337 -9.50 24.31 -9.44
C LEU A 337 -10.35 24.28 -10.73
N ASP A 338 -11.62 23.90 -10.65
CA ASP A 338 -12.56 23.85 -11.79
C ASP A 338 -12.82 25.25 -12.40
N TYR A 339 -12.48 26.35 -11.70
CA TYR A 339 -12.74 27.74 -12.12
C TYR A 339 -11.49 28.61 -12.15
N LEU A 340 -10.34 28.00 -12.40
CA LEU A 340 -9.10 28.72 -12.68
C LEU A 340 -9.02 29.11 -14.15
N GLU A 341 -8.60 30.33 -14.42
CA GLU A 341 -8.35 30.87 -15.75
C GLU A 341 -6.88 31.25 -15.90
N LEU A 342 -6.33 31.10 -17.11
CA LEU A 342 -5.03 31.66 -17.45
C LEU A 342 -5.10 33.18 -17.38
N ILE A 343 -4.10 33.78 -16.76
CA ILE A 343 -3.87 35.22 -16.84
C ILE A 343 -3.31 35.47 -18.23
N GLU A 344 -4.10 36.07 -19.11
CA GLU A 344 -3.59 36.58 -20.38
C GLU A 344 -2.47 37.57 -20.07
N THR A 345 -1.23 37.18 -20.34
CA THR A 345 -0.14 38.14 -20.41
C THR A 345 -0.39 38.94 -21.69
N ASP A 346 -0.79 40.20 -21.56
CA ASP A 346 -0.77 41.15 -22.66
C ASP A 346 0.67 41.21 -23.22
N GLY A 347 0.93 40.42 -24.26
CA GLY A 347 2.25 40.24 -24.87
C GLY A 347 2.07 39.54 -26.19
N GLY A 348 2.08 40.33 -27.27
CA GLY A 348 2.01 39.86 -28.65
C GLY A 348 3.11 38.85 -29.01
N PRO A 349 3.07 38.30 -30.23
CA PRO A 349 4.03 37.29 -30.67
C PRO A 349 5.47 37.79 -30.44
N PRO A 350 6.40 36.91 -30.01
CA PRO A 350 7.80 37.30 -29.91
C PRO A 350 8.27 37.70 -31.30
N ASP A 351 8.69 38.95 -31.44
CA ASP A 351 9.41 39.40 -32.62
C ASP A 351 10.63 38.49 -32.80
N VAL A 352 10.63 37.79 -33.93
CA VAL A 352 11.78 37.02 -34.39
C VAL A 352 12.83 38.03 -34.86
N ALA A 353 13.89 38.19 -34.07
CA ALA A 353 15.17 38.76 -34.50
C ALA A 353 16.33 38.02 -33.83
#